data_AF-A0A6A4H3B8-F1
#
_entry.id   AF-A0A6A4H3B8-F1
#
_cell.length_a   1.000
_cell.length_b   1.000
_cell.length_c   1.000
_cell.angle_alpha   90.00
_cell.angle_beta   90.00
_cell.angle_gamma   90.00
#
_symmetry.space_group_name_H-M   'P 1'
#
loop_
_entity.id
_entity.type
_entity.pdbx_description
1 polymer ?
#
loop_
_entity_poly.entity_id
_entity_poly.type
_entity_poly.pdbx_seq_one_letter_code
_entity_poly.pdbx_strand_id
1 'polypeptide(L)' 'FDKTRFSDMRRASFQAIPWPVLVSPSNITPSHVNCQSIRDFFIFVKDIKGFPEQRRLLRETRNRYHPDRWASRNVI' A
#
# COMPACT_ATOMS: atom_id res chain seq x y z
N PHE A 1 3.29 -7.92 6.62
CA PHE A 1 2.10 -7.04 6.64
C PHE A 1 0.79 -7.84 6.67
N ASP A 2 0.37 -8.49 5.57
CA ASP A 2 -0.98 -9.12 5.53
C ASP A 2 -1.18 -10.31 6.49
N LYS A 3 -0.11 -11.00 6.87
CA LYS A 3 -0.12 -12.14 7.81
C LYS A 3 0.25 -11.76 9.25
N THR A 4 0.61 -10.50 9.49
CA THR A 4 1.13 -10.05 10.78
C THR A 4 -0.04 -9.66 11.68
N ARG A 5 -0.20 -10.32 12.84
CA ARG A 5 -1.14 -9.85 13.87
C ARG A 5 -0.57 -8.58 14.48
N PHE A 6 -1.29 -7.49 14.31
CA PHE A 6 -0.97 -6.21 14.93
C PHE A 6 -1.39 -6.29 16.40
N SER A 7 -0.42 -6.24 17.30
CA SER A 7 -0.64 -5.98 18.72
C SER A 7 0.01 -4.64 19.04
N ASP A 8 -0.31 -4.02 20.19
CA ASP A 8 0.35 -2.77 20.60
C ASP A 8 1.88 -2.90 20.70
N MET A 9 2.39 -4.12 20.88
CA MET A 9 3.84 -4.43 20.85
C MET A 9 4.42 -4.63 19.44
N ARG A 10 3.58 -4.72 18.40
CA ARG A 10 3.96 -4.98 17.00
C ARG A 10 3.12 -4.15 16.03
N ARG A 11 3.15 -2.82 16.15
CA ARG A 11 2.66 -1.93 15.09
C ARG A 11 3.55 -2.08 13.85
N ALA A 12 2.97 -2.14 12.66
CA ALA A 12 3.79 -2.11 11.46
C ALA A 12 4.48 -0.75 11.37
N SER A 13 5.79 -0.76 11.17
CA SER A 13 6.52 0.45 10.82
C SER A 13 6.05 0.95 9.45
N PHE A 14 6.18 2.25 9.21
CA PHE A 14 5.84 2.88 7.94
C PHE A 14 6.50 2.17 6.75
N GLN A 15 7.75 1.72 6.92
CA GLN A 15 8.53 0.98 5.92
C GLN A 15 8.02 -0.45 5.68
N ALA A 16 7.33 -1.05 6.65
CA ALA A 16 6.75 -2.39 6.52
C ALA A 16 5.40 -2.41 5.78
N ILE A 17 4.82 -1.23 5.52
CA ILE A 17 3.59 -1.08 4.76
C ILE A 17 3.94 -1.08 3.26
N PRO A 18 3.31 -1.95 2.44
CA PRO A 18 3.62 -2.07 1.01
C PRO A 18 2.95 -0.97 0.18
N TRP A 19 3.35 0.28 0.41
CA TRP A 19 2.79 1.47 -0.24
C TRP A 19 2.83 1.33 -1.78
N PRO A 20 1.73 1.65 -2.49
CA PRO A 20 1.68 1.55 -3.95
C PRO A 20 2.39 2.73 -4.60
N VAL A 21 3.70 2.83 -4.43
CA VAL A 21 4.56 3.88 -5.01
C VAL A 21 5.80 3.26 -5.64
N LEU A 22 6.40 3.97 -6.60
CA LEU A 22 7.61 3.53 -7.30
C LEU A 22 8.89 3.88 -6.51
N VAL A 23 8.90 3.59 -5.21
CA VAL A 23 10.04 3.86 -4.32
C VAL A 23 10.37 2.60 -3.54
N SER A 24 11.67 2.33 -3.36
CA SER A 24 12.12 1.19 -2.56
C SER A 24 11.61 1.31 -1.12
N PRO A 25 11.06 0.22 -0.52
CA PRO A 25 10.60 0.21 0.88
C PRO A 25 11.67 0.65 1.89
N SER A 26 12.95 0.49 1.58
CA SER A 26 14.06 0.93 2.44
C SER A 26 14.23 2.45 2.51
N ASN A 27 13.82 3.17 1.46
CA ASN A 27 14.03 4.61 1.31
C ASN A 27 12.71 5.40 1.36
N ILE A 28 11.59 4.72 1.61
CA ILE A 28 10.27 5.34 1.59
C ILE A 28 10.09 6.24 2.81
N THR A 29 9.64 7.47 2.55
CA THR A 29 9.28 8.44 3.59
C THR A 29 7.83 8.90 3.36
N PRO A 30 7.17 9.49 4.38
CA PRO A 30 5.80 9.97 4.24
C PRO A 30 5.59 10.93 3.05
N SER A 31 6.58 11.76 2.70
CA SER A 31 6.49 12.69 1.56
C SER A 31 6.40 11.98 0.19
N HIS A 32 6.91 10.76 0.09
CA HIS A 32 6.83 9.96 -1.13
C HIS A 32 5.45 9.31 -1.33
N VAL A 33 4.62 9.24 -0.29
CA VAL A 33 3.26 8.66 -0.36
C VAL A 33 2.25 9.78 -0.52
N ASN A 34 1.95 10.13 -1.78
CA ASN A 34 0.99 11.16 -2.12
C ASN A 34 0.12 10.72 -3.30
N CYS A 35 -0.91 11.50 -3.61
CA CYS A 35 -1.87 11.14 -4.64
C CYS A 35 -1.22 10.96 -6.02
N GLN A 36 -0.18 11.73 -6.33
CA GLN A 36 0.52 11.63 -7.61
C GLN A 36 1.35 10.36 -7.71
N SER A 37 2.18 10.06 -6.69
CA SER A 37 3.03 8.86 -6.71
C SER A 37 2.22 7.55 -6.75
N ILE A 38 1.04 7.54 -6.13
CA ILE A 38 0.11 6.41 -6.21
C ILE A 38 -0.46 6.28 -7.63
N ARG A 39 -0.84 7.39 -8.27
CA ARG A 39 -1.30 7.37 -9.67
C ARG A 39 -0.21 6.86 -10.60
N ASP A 40 1.01 7.36 -10.45
CA ASP A 40 2.15 6.97 -11.29
C ASP A 40 2.45 5.47 -11.18
N PHE A 41 2.37 4.90 -9.98
CA PHE A 41 2.50 3.46 -9.76
C PHE A 41 1.45 2.66 -10.54
N PHE A 42 0.17 3.05 -10.49
CA PHE A 42 -0.88 2.33 -11.20
C PHE A 42 -0.81 2.53 -12.72
N ILE A 43 -0.35 3.69 -13.21
CA ILE A 43 -0.05 3.91 -14.63
C ILE A 43 1.05 2.94 -15.06
N PHE A 44 2.17 2.90 -14.32
CA PHE A 44 3.27 1.98 -14.59
C PHE A 44 2.78 0.52 -14.65
N VAL A 45 1.98 0.07 -13.67
CA VAL A 45 1.43 -1.30 -13.67
C VAL A 45 0.57 -1.57 -14.91
N LYS A 46 -0.23 -0.60 -15.37
CA LYS A 46 -1.01 -0.74 -16.61
C LYS A 46 -0.10 -0.91 -17.82
N ASP A 47 0.98 -0.15 -17.88
CA ASP A 47 1.90 -0.18 -19.01
C ASP A 47 2.68 -1.50 -19.07
N ILE A 48 3.07 -2.06 -17.92
CA ILE A 48 3.85 -3.31 -17.86
C ILE A 48 3.01 -4.59 -17.83
N LYS A 49 1.79 -4.56 -17.28
CA LYS A 49 0.95 -5.76 -17.05
C LYS A 49 -0.44 -5.68 -17.66
N GLY A 50 -0.80 -4.55 -18.26
CA GLY A 50 -2.09 -4.33 -18.88
C GLY A 50 -3.19 -3.92 -17.90
N PHE A 51 -4.30 -3.47 -18.49
CA PHE A 51 -5.47 -2.97 -17.77
C PHE A 51 -6.14 -3.99 -16.82
N PRO A 52 -6.26 -5.30 -17.16
CA PRO A 52 -6.85 -6.28 -16.24
C PRO A 52 -6.11 -6.35 -14.91
N GLU A 53 -4.78 -6.35 -14.94
CA GLU A 53 -3.96 -6.45 -13.74
C GLU A 53 -3.92 -5.17 -12.93
N GLN A 54 -3.87 -4.02 -13.59
CA GLN A 54 -4.07 -2.73 -12.93
C GLN A 54 -5.39 -2.72 -12.13
N ARG A 55 -6.48 -3.20 -12.74
CA ARG A 55 -7.81 -3.25 -12.11
C ARG A 55 -7.86 -4.24 -10.94
N ARG A 56 -7.22 -5.41 -11.06
CA ARG A 56 -7.10 -6.38 -9.96
C ARG A 56 -6.37 -5.77 -8.78
N LEU A 57 -5.21 -5.17 -9.04
CA LEU A 57 -4.36 -4.56 -8.02
C LEU A 57 -5.05 -3.38 -7.33
N LEU A 58 -5.83 -2.57 -8.06
CA LEU A 58 -6.64 -1.49 -7.47
C LEU A 58 -7.68 -2.04 -6.48
N ARG A 59 -8.36 -3.14 -6.81
CA ARG A 59 -9.34 -3.77 -5.91
C ARG A 59 -8.67 -4.34 -4.66
N GLU A 60 -7.56 -5.04 -4.83
CA GLU A 60 -6.77 -5.58 -3.72
C GLU A 60 -6.25 -4.46 -2.82
N THR A 61 -5.73 -3.39 -3.41
CA THR A 61 -5.24 -2.20 -2.70
C THR A 61 -6.38 -1.56 -1.91
N ARG A 62 -7.54 -1.29 -2.53
CA ARG A 62 -8.70 -0.74 -1.82
C ARG A 62 -9.12 -1.59 -0.61
N ASN A 63 -9.09 -2.91 -0.75
CA ASN A 63 -9.41 -3.83 0.35
C ASN A 63 -8.30 -3.93 1.40
N ARG A 64 -7.04 -3.71 1.02
CA ARG A 64 -5.88 -3.72 1.92
C ARG A 64 -5.81 -2.45 2.74
N TYR A 65 -6.10 -1.30 2.14
CA TYR A 65 -6.03 0.05 2.73
C TYR A 65 -7.40 0.57 3.21
N HIS A 66 -8.34 -0.33 3.53
CA HIS A 66 -9.67 0.06 4.00
C HIS A 66 -9.60 0.60 5.44
N PRO A 67 -10.13 1.81 5.73
CA PRO A 67 -10.06 2.43 7.06
C PRO A 67 -10.53 1.49 8.19
N ASP A 68 -11.68 0.84 8.02
CA ASP A 68 -12.22 -0.10 9.02
C ASP A 68 -11.32 -1.32 9.26
N ARG A 69 -10.62 -1.82 8.24
CA ARG A 69 -9.65 -2.93 8.40
C ARG A 69 -8.37 -2.49 9.09
N TRP A 70 -8.00 -1.23 8.93
CA TRP A 70 -6.82 -0.68 9.57
C TRP A 70 -7.11 -0.31 11.03
N ALA A 71 -8.28 0.25 11.31
CA ALA A 71 -8.77 0.52 12.66
C ALA A 71 -8.93 -0.78 13.47
N SER A 72 -9.55 -1.82 12.90
CA SER A 72 -9.65 -3.14 13.54
C SER A 72 -8.31 -3.87 13.74
N ARG A 73 -7.23 -3.34 13.14
CA ARG A 73 -5.86 -3.86 13.26
C ARG A 73 -4.93 -2.88 14.02
N ASN A 74 -5.44 -1.84 14.67
CA ASN A 74 -4.62 -0.83 15.39
C ASN A 74 -3.44 -0.29 14.54
N VAL A 75 -3.64 -0.13 13.23
CA VAL A 75 -2.64 0.43 12.30
C VAL A 75 -2.66 1.95 12.33
N ILE A 76 -3.86 2.52 12.55
CA ILE A 76 -4.18 3.94 12.72
C ILE A 76 -5.05 4.09 13.96
#